data_AF-A0A2U1KP90-F1
#
_entry.id   AF-A0A2U1KP90-F1
#
_cell.length_a   1.000
_cell.length_b   1.000
_cell.length_c   1.000
_cell.angle_alpha   90.00
_cell.angle_beta   90.00
_cell.angle_gamma   90.00
#
_symmetry.space_group_name_H-M   'P 1'
#
loop_
_entity.id
_entity.type
_entity.pdbx_description
1 polymer ?
#
loop_
_entity_poly.entity_id
_entity_poly.type
_entity_poly.pdbx_seq_one_letter_code
_entity_poly.pdbx_strand_id
1 'polypeptide(L)'
;MSSEIEETPDHAGTSAREITGTDVSGGGVTEESMKNDVYTEAAYGDLDKLKNLVESEGASVHKPDDLGYRALQWAALNNRVAAAQYILEVVIIIITFSYSIGFALSLILLV
;
A
#
# COMPACT_ATOMS: atom_id res chain seq x y z
N MET A 1 -31.02 -21.35 49.31
CA MET A 1 -32.07 -22.17 48.70
C MET A 1 -31.66 -22.36 47.25
N SER A 2 -31.38 -23.61 46.88
CA SER A 2 -31.05 -24.05 45.52
C SER A 2 -32.31 -24.19 44.67
N SER A 3 -32.10 -24.56 43.40
CA SER A 3 -33.07 -24.98 42.35
C SER A 3 -33.52 -23.84 41.43
N GLU A 4 -33.62 -23.97 40.11
CA GLU A 4 -33.37 -25.01 39.10
C GLU A 4 -33.87 -24.38 37.79
N ILE A 5 -33.15 -24.49 36.67
CA ILE A 5 -33.74 -24.89 35.37
C ILE A 5 -32.61 -25.20 34.37
N GLU A 6 -32.52 -26.49 34.07
CA GLU A 6 -31.89 -27.11 32.90
C GLU A 6 -32.79 -26.80 31.68
N GLU A 7 -32.31 -26.68 30.44
CA GLU A 7 -32.63 -27.63 29.36
C GLU A 7 -32.16 -27.01 28.01
N THR A 8 -31.14 -27.61 27.40
CA THR A 8 -31.12 -28.39 26.13
C THR A 8 -30.80 -27.60 24.85
N PRO A 9 -29.67 -27.90 24.17
CA PRO A 9 -29.32 -27.31 22.88
C PRO A 9 -29.73 -28.24 21.72
N ASP A 10 -30.72 -27.82 20.93
CA ASP A 10 -31.13 -28.56 19.73
C ASP A 10 -30.70 -27.85 18.44
N HIS A 11 -29.85 -28.59 17.73
CA HIS A 11 -29.19 -28.32 16.47
C HIS A 11 -30.14 -28.53 15.27
N ALA A 12 -30.09 -27.64 14.28
CA ALA A 12 -30.00 -27.95 12.84
C ALA A 12 -30.68 -26.88 11.96
N GLY A 13 -29.84 -26.01 11.40
CA GLY A 13 -30.15 -25.22 10.23
C GLY A 13 -28.92 -25.22 9.33
N THR A 14 -28.67 -26.37 8.71
CA THR A 14 -27.57 -26.66 7.80
C THR A 14 -27.60 -25.68 6.62
N SER A 15 -26.58 -24.84 6.48
CA SER A 15 -26.14 -24.39 5.15
C SER A 15 -24.67 -24.69 5.02
N ALA A 16 -24.37 -25.44 3.99
CA ALA A 16 -23.14 -26.18 3.79
C ALA A 16 -21.92 -25.27 3.60
N ARG A 17 -20.82 -25.86 4.02
CA ARG A 17 -19.43 -25.40 4.07
C ARG A 17 -18.71 -25.69 2.76
N GLU A 18 -17.87 -24.76 2.31
CA GLU A 18 -16.63 -25.02 1.56
C GLU A 18 -15.71 -23.79 1.67
N ILE A 19 -14.89 -23.67 2.73
CA ILE A 19 -13.44 -23.94 2.81
C ILE A 19 -12.64 -23.90 1.50
N THR A 20 -11.83 -22.86 1.36
CA THR A 20 -10.38 -22.93 1.07
C THR A 20 -9.74 -21.79 1.89
N GLY A 21 -9.01 -22.05 2.97
CA GLY A 21 -7.58 -22.41 2.90
C GLY A 21 -6.85 -21.28 2.16
N THR A 22 -6.08 -20.40 2.81
CA THR A 22 -4.78 -20.77 3.36
C THR A 22 -4.20 -19.63 4.21
N ASP A 23 -3.66 -20.03 5.35
CA ASP A 23 -2.42 -19.55 5.97
C ASP A 23 -2.40 -18.19 6.70
N VAL A 24 -2.45 -18.35 8.02
CA VAL A 24 -1.71 -17.55 8.98
C VAL A 24 -0.27 -17.35 8.50
N SER A 25 0.07 -16.10 8.18
CA SER A 25 1.42 -15.55 8.36
C SER A 25 1.19 -14.12 8.83
N GLY A 26 1.36 -13.78 10.11
CA GLY A 26 2.54 -14.16 10.88
C GLY A 26 3.82 -13.56 10.28
N GLY A 27 3.73 -12.47 9.51
CA GLY A 27 4.86 -11.71 9.00
C GLY A 27 5.08 -10.50 9.90
N GLY A 28 6.24 -10.45 10.56
CA GLY A 28 6.51 -9.59 11.69
C GLY A 28 6.24 -8.11 11.46
N VAL A 29 5.83 -7.44 12.53
CA VAL A 29 6.25 -6.08 12.80
C VAL A 29 7.78 -6.04 12.66
N THR A 30 8.28 -5.64 11.49
CA THR A 30 9.70 -5.33 11.37
C THR A 30 9.89 -4.01 12.09
N GLU A 31 10.40 -4.11 13.32
CA GLU A 31 10.81 -2.99 14.16
C GLU A 31 11.94 -2.12 13.53
N GLU A 32 12.22 -2.27 12.22
CA GLU A 32 12.87 -1.23 11.40
C GLU A 32 11.95 -0.03 11.11
N SER A 33 10.65 -0.15 11.43
CA SER A 33 9.57 0.85 11.36
C SER A 33 9.71 2.06 12.31
N MET A 34 10.95 2.51 12.55
CA MET A 34 11.23 3.85 13.08
C MET A 34 11.91 4.75 12.04
N LYS A 35 12.14 4.28 10.81
CA LYS A 35 12.47 5.18 9.70
C LYS A 35 11.18 5.76 9.12
N ASN A 36 11.20 7.05 8.92
CA ASN A 36 10.22 7.83 8.18
C ASN A 36 10.04 7.24 6.77
N ASP A 37 9.21 6.22 6.60
CA ASP A 37 8.98 5.62 5.28
C ASP A 37 8.13 6.55 4.39
N VAL A 38 8.33 6.48 3.08
CA VAL A 38 7.61 7.28 2.09
C VAL A 38 6.08 7.19 2.25
N TYR A 39 5.56 6.03 2.65
CA TYR A 39 4.13 5.83 2.88
C TYR A 39 3.63 6.64 4.08
N THR A 40 4.38 6.59 5.17
CA THR A 40 4.11 7.31 6.40
C THR A 40 4.20 8.82 6.17
N GLU A 41 5.24 9.30 5.50
CA GLU A 41 5.39 10.72 5.16
C GLU A 41 4.32 11.20 4.16
N ALA A 42 3.88 10.35 3.23
CA ALA A 42 2.78 10.65 2.33
C ALA A 42 1.43 10.76 3.07
N ALA A 43 1.17 9.87 4.04
CA ALA A 43 -0.03 9.91 4.88
C ALA A 43 -0.04 11.14 5.80
N TYR A 44 1.11 11.44 6.43
CA TYR A 44 1.29 12.62 7.28
C TYR A 44 1.50 13.91 6.49
N GLY A 45 1.69 13.83 5.18
CA GLY A 45 1.91 14.93 4.25
C GLY A 45 3.06 15.87 4.61
N ASP A 46 4.14 15.33 5.19
CA ASP A 46 5.39 16.04 5.42
C ASP A 46 6.21 16.02 4.12
N LEU A 47 6.09 17.11 3.37
CA LEU A 47 6.69 17.22 2.03
C LEU A 47 8.21 17.23 2.06
N ASP A 48 8.81 17.85 3.07
CA ASP A 48 10.26 18.04 3.13
C ASP A 48 10.94 16.70 3.36
N LYS A 49 10.38 15.88 4.26
CA LYS A 49 10.84 14.50 4.45
C LYS A 49 10.55 13.63 3.24
N LEU A 50 9.35 13.73 2.67
CA LEU A 50 8.97 12.95 1.49
C LEU A 50 9.91 13.22 0.31
N LYS A 51 10.26 14.49 0.07
CA LYS A 51 11.25 14.89 -0.94
C LYS A 51 12.62 14.30 -0.65
N ASN A 52 13.09 14.43 0.59
CA ASN A 52 14.39 13.91 0.98
C ASN A 52 14.48 12.39 0.80
N LEU A 53 13.42 11.64 1.12
CA LEU A 53 13.36 10.19 0.89
C LEU A 53 13.39 9.83 -0.59
N VAL A 54 12.64 10.56 -1.41
CA VAL A 54 12.59 10.28 -2.85
C VAL A 54 13.89 10.67 -3.55
N GLU A 55 14.50 11.79 -3.18
CA GLU A 55 15.71 12.32 -3.80
C GLU A 55 17.00 11.71 -3.26
N SER A 56 17.12 11.57 -1.93
CA SER A 56 18.35 11.07 -1.28
C SER A 56 18.37 9.55 -1.18
N GLU A 57 17.24 8.91 -0.89
CA GLU A 57 17.17 7.45 -0.70
C GLU A 57 16.66 6.72 -1.95
N GLY A 58 16.22 7.46 -2.98
CA GLY A 58 15.69 6.87 -4.22
C GLY A 58 14.42 6.06 -3.97
N ALA A 59 13.64 6.42 -2.95
CA ALA A 59 12.53 5.62 -2.48
C ALA A 59 11.45 5.46 -3.57
N SER A 60 11.04 4.21 -3.79
CA SER A 60 10.14 3.85 -4.89
C SER A 60 8.68 4.23 -4.59
N VAL A 61 8.27 5.45 -4.96
CA VAL A 61 6.87 5.94 -4.81
C VAL A 61 5.83 5.14 -5.60
N HIS A 62 6.27 4.35 -6.59
CA HIS A 62 5.38 3.53 -7.40
C HIS A 62 5.03 2.18 -6.76
N LYS A 63 5.90 1.65 -5.88
CA LYS A 63 5.71 0.32 -5.32
C LYS A 63 4.61 0.34 -4.26
N PRO A 64 3.73 -0.67 -4.23
CA PRO A 64 2.81 -0.84 -3.12
C PRO A 64 3.58 -1.17 -1.83
N ASP A 65 3.02 -0.76 -0.71
CA ASP A 65 3.42 -1.21 0.63
C ASP A 65 2.99 -2.67 0.88
N ASP A 66 3.28 -3.17 2.07
CA ASP A 66 2.92 -4.54 2.50
C ASP A 66 1.40 -4.79 2.56
N LEU A 67 0.59 -3.73 2.59
CA LEU A 67 -0.87 -3.77 2.57
C LEU A 67 -1.44 -3.66 1.14
N GLY A 68 -0.58 -3.49 0.12
CA GLY A 68 -0.99 -3.31 -1.27
C GLY A 68 -1.32 -1.87 -1.65
N TYR A 69 -1.15 -0.90 -0.75
CA TYR A 69 -1.40 0.52 -0.97
C TYR A 69 -0.15 1.27 -1.38
N ARG A 70 -0.31 2.19 -2.32
CA ARG A 70 0.75 3.08 -2.82
C ARG A 70 0.78 4.36 -1.99
N ALA A 71 1.95 5.02 -1.96
CA ALA A 71 2.12 6.31 -1.29
C ALA A 71 1.08 7.36 -1.72
N LEU A 72 0.71 7.38 -3.01
CA LEU A 72 -0.33 8.28 -3.52
C LEU A 72 -1.70 8.01 -2.88
N GLN A 73 -2.04 6.75 -2.63
CA GLN A 73 -3.33 6.38 -2.01
C GLN A 73 -3.36 6.82 -0.55
N TRP A 74 -2.25 6.67 0.17
CA TRP A 74 -2.09 7.19 1.53
C TRP A 74 -2.25 8.70 1.60
N ALA A 75 -1.62 9.45 0.68
CA ALA A 75 -1.79 10.90 0.61
C ALA A 75 -3.22 11.31 0.26
N ALA A 76 -3.86 10.62 -0.68
CA ALA A 76 -5.24 10.91 -1.11
C ALA A 76 -6.26 10.65 0.01
N LEU A 77 -6.13 9.52 0.72
CA LEU A 77 -7.02 9.14 1.81
C LEU A 77 -6.94 10.13 2.99
N ASN A 78 -5.75 10.65 3.26
CA ASN A 78 -5.51 11.62 4.33
C ASN A 78 -5.68 13.09 3.89
N ASN A 79 -6.22 13.33 2.68
CA ASN A 79 -6.43 14.67 2.11
C ASN A 79 -5.15 15.53 2.09
N ARG A 80 -3.99 14.91 1.84
CA ARG A 80 -2.69 15.58 1.74
C ARG A 80 -2.42 15.96 0.29
N VAL A 81 -3.17 16.94 -0.21
CA VAL A 81 -3.14 17.39 -1.62
C VAL A 81 -1.73 17.71 -2.09
N ALA A 82 -0.96 18.45 -1.29
CA ALA A 82 0.39 18.84 -1.70
C ALA A 82 1.35 17.65 -1.80
N ALA A 83 1.24 16.68 -0.89
CA ALA A 83 2.01 15.43 -0.97
C ALA A 83 1.58 14.57 -2.17
N ALA A 84 0.28 14.47 -2.42
CA ALA A 84 -0.26 13.78 -3.58
C ALA A 84 0.21 14.41 -4.90
N GLN A 85 0.22 15.74 -5.01
CA GLN A 85 0.75 16.46 -6.16
C GLN A 85 2.23 16.15 -6.38
N TYR A 86 3.06 16.23 -5.34
CA TYR A 86 4.47 15.89 -5.46
C TYR A 86 4.68 14.45 -5.96
N ILE A 87 3.95 13.48 -5.39
CA ILE A 87 4.04 12.07 -5.81
C ILE A 87 3.62 11.91 -7.29
N LEU A 88 2.56 12.61 -7.72
CA LEU A 88 2.12 12.59 -9.11
C LEU A 88 3.16 13.17 -10.06
N GLU A 89 3.76 14.32 -9.72
CA GLU A 89 4.82 14.94 -10.53
C GLU A 89 5.98 13.96 -10.74
N VAL A 90 6.46 13.32 -9.67
CA VAL A 90 7.55 12.33 -9.75
C VAL A 90 7.16 11.13 -10.62
N VAL A 91 5.96 10.58 -10.43
CA VAL A 91 5.48 9.43 -11.21
C VAL A 91 5.32 9.79 -12.69
N ILE A 92 4.76 10.97 -12.99
CA ILE A 92 4.54 11.44 -14.37
C ILE A 92 5.88 11.64 -15.09
N ILE A 93 6.89 12.21 -14.42
CA ILE A 93 8.23 12.37 -14.99
C ILE A 93 8.84 11.00 -15.31
N ILE A 94 8.73 10.02 -14.40
CA ILE A 94 9.29 8.67 -14.61
C ILE A 94 8.61 7.97 -15.79
N ILE A 95 7.28 7.99 -15.87
CA ILE A 95 6.56 7.32 -16.96
C ILE A 95 6.86 8.03 -18.29
N THR A 96 6.79 9.35 -18.37
CA THR A 96 6.98 10.09 -19.62
C THR A 96 8.41 10.00 -20.15
N PHE A 97 9.42 10.04 -19.27
CA PHE A 97 10.82 9.82 -19.64
C PHE A 97 11.02 8.39 -20.19
N SER A 98 10.41 7.40 -19.55
CA SER A 98 10.46 6.00 -20.00
C SER A 98 9.79 5.81 -21.36
N TYR A 99 8.61 6.41 -21.57
CA TYR A 99 7.90 6.35 -22.86
C TYR A 99 8.62 7.13 -23.96
N SER A 100 9.20 8.28 -23.65
CA SER A 100 9.93 9.10 -24.64
C SER A 100 11.21 8.41 -25.11
N ILE A 101 11.99 7.81 -24.20
CA ILE A 101 13.18 7.02 -24.55
C ILE A 101 12.80 5.76 -25.31
N GLY A 102 11.78 5.02 -24.86
CA GLY A 102 11.31 3.83 -25.56
C GLY A 102 10.85 4.13 -26.98
N PHE A 103 10.10 5.22 -27.16
CA PHE A 103 9.67 5.69 -28.47
C PHE A 103 10.85 6.12 -29.34
N ALA A 104 11.78 6.92 -28.81
CA ALA A 104 12.96 7.38 -29.54
C ALA A 104 13.88 6.22 -29.97
N LEU A 105 14.16 5.26 -29.09
CA LEU A 105 14.96 4.07 -29.41
C LEU A 105 14.26 3.17 -30.42
N SER A 106 12.94 3.00 -30.32
CA SER A 106 12.15 2.23 -31.29
C SER A 106 12.16 2.85 -32.69
N LEU A 107 12.25 4.18 -32.81
CA LEU A 107 12.33 4.88 -34.09
C LEU A 107 13.74 4.76 -34.71
N ILE A 108 14.79 4.80 -33.89
CA ILE A 108 16.19 4.69 -34.32
C ILE A 108 16.53 3.28 -34.83
N LEU A 109 15.94 2.24 -34.25
CA LEU A 109 16.19 0.84 -34.64
C LEU A 109 15.38 0.38 -35.88
N LEU A 110 14.49 1.24 -36.41
CA LEU A 110 13.65 0.95 -37.58
C LEU A 110 14.23 1.55 -38.89
N VAL A 111 15.42 2.16 -38.82
CA VAL A 111 16.22 2.64 -39.98
C VAL A 111 17.47 1.79 -40.11
#